data_AF-K0TDB5-F1
#
_entry.id   AF-K0TDB5-F1
#
_cell.length_a   1.000
_cell.length_b   1.000
_cell.length_c   1.000
_cell.angle_alpha   90.00
_cell.angle_beta   90.00
_cell.angle_gamma   90.00
#
_symmetry.space_group_name_H-M   'P 1'
#
loop_
_entity.id
_entity.type
_entity.pdbx_description
1 polymer ?
#
loop_
_entity_poly.entity_id
_entity_poly.type
_entity_poly.pdbx_seq_one_letter_code
_entity_poly.pdbx_strand_id
1 'polypeptide(L)'
;MEPRNKRARPSAALDGLGNDLLVRCASYLDADGLAQLGRTSARLGIPQAGQERSLANEAARQRFRESATDEERSRLPKYDDESDVGLLRALEQLRQPLCFDELAG
;
A
#
# COMPACT_ATOMS: atom_id res chain seq x y z
N MET A 1 -11.98 -11.68 -39.16
CA MET A 1 -10.85 -10.98 -38.52
C MET A 1 -11.36 -10.50 -37.18
N GLU A 2 -11.06 -11.21 -36.10
CA GLU A 2 -11.56 -10.86 -34.75
C GLU A 2 -10.89 -9.59 -34.23
N PRO A 3 -11.62 -8.70 -33.51
CA PRO A 3 -11.00 -7.54 -32.91
C PRO A 3 -10.21 -7.97 -31.67
N ARG A 4 -8.88 -7.90 -31.81
CA ARG A 4 -7.88 -7.91 -30.72
C ARG A 4 -8.42 -7.22 -29.46
N ASN A 5 -8.54 -8.00 -28.40
CA ASN A 5 -8.54 -7.67 -26.99
C ASN A 5 -7.83 -6.33 -26.67
N LYS A 6 -8.57 -5.23 -26.78
CA LYS A 6 -8.19 -3.92 -26.23
C LYS A 6 -8.29 -4.05 -24.71
N ARG A 7 -7.21 -4.49 -24.05
CA ARG A 7 -7.11 -4.33 -22.60
C ARG A 7 -7.24 -2.83 -22.34
N ALA A 8 -8.34 -2.43 -21.70
CA ALA A 8 -8.53 -1.06 -21.26
C ALA A 8 -7.29 -0.69 -20.43
N ARG A 9 -6.60 0.40 -20.80
CA ARG A 9 -5.47 0.90 -20.00
C ARG A 9 -6.08 1.49 -18.73
N PRO A 10 -5.82 0.92 -17.55
CA PRO A 10 -6.42 1.40 -16.31
C PRO A 10 -6.04 2.85 -16.00
N SER A 11 -4.94 3.38 -16.55
CA SER A 11 -4.58 4.80 -16.47
C SER A 11 -5.74 5.73 -16.82
N ALA A 12 -6.49 5.47 -17.89
CA ALA A 12 -7.59 6.37 -18.31
C ALA A 12 -8.77 6.38 -17.33
N ALA A 13 -9.00 5.29 -16.60
CA ALA A 13 -10.04 5.23 -15.55
C ALA A 13 -9.57 5.86 -14.24
N LEU A 14 -8.28 5.74 -13.93
CA LEU A 14 -7.67 6.32 -12.73
C LEU A 14 -7.47 7.84 -12.86
N ASP A 15 -7.14 8.34 -14.05
CA ASP A 15 -7.03 9.78 -14.34
C ASP A 15 -8.34 10.54 -14.05
N GLY A 16 -9.49 9.87 -14.23
CA GLY A 16 -10.81 10.45 -13.95
C GLY A 16 -11.20 10.46 -12.46
N LEU A 17 -10.55 9.65 -11.62
CA LEU A 17 -10.90 9.51 -10.21
C LEU A 17 -10.25 10.55 -9.29
N GLY A 18 -9.20 11.25 -9.74
CA GLY A 18 -8.46 12.21 -8.90
C GLY A 18 -7.65 11.51 -7.79
N ASN A 19 -6.45 12.04 -7.51
CA ASN A 19 -5.49 11.38 -6.63
C ASN A 19 -6.02 11.16 -5.21
N ASP A 20 -6.74 12.13 -4.63
CA ASP A 20 -7.25 12.03 -3.26
C ASP A 20 -8.25 10.88 -3.09
N LEU A 21 -9.11 10.68 -4.09
CA LEU A 21 -10.07 9.58 -4.05
C LEU A 21 -9.36 8.24 -4.24
N LEU A 22 -8.35 8.16 -5.11
CA LEU A 22 -7.55 6.95 -5.27
C LEU A 22 -6.82 6.59 -3.97
N VAL A 23 -6.23 7.56 -3.28
CA VAL A 23 -5.57 7.35 -1.99
C VAL A 23 -6.59 6.87 -0.95
N ARG A 24 -7.78 7.47 -0.92
CA ARG A 24 -8.87 7.06 -0.04
C ARG A 24 -9.41 5.67 -0.37
N CYS A 25 -9.44 5.27 -1.64
CA CYS A 25 -9.78 3.90 -2.02
C CYS A 25 -8.69 2.91 -1.58
N ALA A 26 -7.42 3.28 -1.75
CA ALA A 26 -6.29 2.45 -1.37
C ALA A 26 -6.19 2.28 0.16
N SER A 27 -6.62 3.25 0.97
CA SER A 27 -6.57 3.14 2.43
C SER A 27 -7.49 2.05 3.03
N TYR A 28 -8.42 1.51 2.24
CA TYR A 28 -9.23 0.34 2.63
C TYR A 28 -8.49 -1.00 2.46
N LEU A 29 -7.32 -1.00 1.82
CA LEU A 29 -6.49 -2.20 1.66
C LEU A 29 -5.58 -2.38 2.88
N ASP A 30 -5.32 -3.64 3.22
CA ASP A 30 -4.26 -4.01 4.16
C ASP A 30 -2.87 -3.84 3.53
N ALA A 31 -1.80 -4.04 4.31
CA ALA A 31 -0.45 -3.85 3.82
C ALA A 31 -0.11 -4.77 2.62
N ASP A 32 -0.64 -6.00 2.59
CA ASP A 32 -0.43 -6.93 1.49
C ASP A 32 -1.16 -6.49 0.21
N GLY A 33 -2.39 -6.00 0.34
CA GLY A 33 -3.17 -5.39 -0.74
C GLY A 33 -2.51 -4.15 -1.31
N LEU A 34 -1.95 -3.29 -0.46
CA LEU A 34 -1.16 -2.12 -0.88
C LEU A 34 0.13 -2.54 -1.60
N ALA A 35 0.85 -3.56 -1.11
CA ALA A 35 2.01 -4.10 -1.79
C ALA A 35 1.66 -4.70 -3.16
N GLN A 36 0.51 -5.35 -3.29
CA GLN A 36 0.02 -5.84 -4.57
C GLN A 36 -0.36 -4.69 -5.50
N LEU A 37 -1.03 -3.65 -4.99
CA LEU A 37 -1.38 -2.44 -5.75
C LEU A 37 -0.13 -1.73 -6.31
N GLY A 38 0.93 -1.60 -5.52
CA GLY A 38 2.20 -1.06 -5.99
C GLY A 38 2.81 -1.89 -7.12
N ARG A 39 2.84 -3.22 -6.96
CA ARG A 39 3.36 -4.16 -7.98
C ARG A 39 2.54 -4.15 -9.27
N THR A 40 1.21 -4.10 -9.18
CA THR A 40 0.33 -4.05 -10.36
C THR A 40 0.44 -2.70 -11.06
N SER A 41 0.49 -1.61 -10.32
CA SER A 41 0.63 -0.26 -10.88
C SER A 41 1.95 -0.08 -11.63
N ALA A 42 3.05 -0.58 -11.07
CA ALA A 42 4.36 -0.60 -11.74
C ALA A 42 4.33 -1.41 -13.04
N ARG A 43 3.71 -2.60 -13.02
CA ARG A 43 3.55 -3.45 -14.23
C ARG A 43 2.69 -2.80 -15.32
N LEU A 44 1.71 -2.00 -14.92
CA LEU A 44 0.80 -1.31 -15.84
C LEU A 44 1.38 0.00 -16.37
N GLY A 45 2.55 0.42 -15.88
CA GLY A 45 3.22 1.65 -16.28
C GLY A 45 2.39 2.89 -15.95
N ILE A 46 1.61 2.85 -14.87
CA ILE A 46 0.84 4.01 -14.41
C ILE A 46 1.86 5.07 -13.96
N PRO A 47 1.98 6.22 -14.66
CA PRO A 47 2.94 7.23 -14.30
C PRO A 47 2.57 7.78 -12.91
N GLN A 48 3.56 7.90 -12.05
CA GLN A 48 3.42 8.71 -10.84
C GLN A 48 3.29 10.16 -11.34
N ALA A 49 2.08 10.71 -11.35
CA ALA A 49 1.77 12.02 -11.93
C ALA A 49 2.42 13.15 -11.12
N GLY A 50 3.76 13.27 -11.20
CA GLY A 50 4.56 14.22 -10.43
C GLY A 50 4.57 13.98 -8.91
N GLN A 51 4.09 12.83 -8.44
CA GLN A 51 4.02 12.52 -7.00
C GLN A 51 5.37 12.02 -6.50
N GLU A 52 5.83 12.53 -5.35
CA GLU A 52 7.05 12.05 -4.67
C GLU A 52 6.92 10.59 -4.20
N ARG A 53 5.68 10.10 -4.03
CA ARG A 53 5.38 8.75 -3.53
C ARG A 53 4.42 8.03 -4.48
N SER A 54 4.53 6.70 -4.50
CA SER A 54 3.55 5.84 -5.14
C SER A 54 2.21 5.91 -4.42
N LEU A 55 1.10 5.63 -5.13
CA LEU A 55 -0.24 5.58 -4.55
C LEU A 55 -0.31 4.67 -3.31
N ALA A 56 0.33 3.49 -3.38
CA ALA A 56 0.36 2.54 -2.29
C ALA A 56 1.11 3.08 -1.07
N ASN A 57 2.24 3.76 -1.28
CA ASN A 57 3.02 4.36 -0.18
C ASN A 57 2.29 5.54 0.44
N GLU A 58 1.65 6.41 -0.33
CA GLU A 58 0.93 7.54 0.25
C GLU A 58 -0.28 7.07 1.09
N ALA A 59 -1.03 6.08 0.61
CA ALA A 59 -2.11 5.47 1.37
C ALA A 59 -1.59 4.81 2.66
N ALA A 60 -0.50 4.05 2.58
CA ALA A 60 0.12 3.43 3.74
C ALA A 60 0.61 4.46 4.77
N ARG A 61 1.22 5.55 4.29
CA ARG A 61 1.72 6.65 5.12
C ARG A 61 0.61 7.33 5.91
N GLN A 62 -0.52 7.64 5.27
CA GLN A 62 -1.67 8.25 5.92
C GLN A 62 -2.24 7.32 6.98
N ARG A 63 -2.51 6.06 6.60
CA ARG A 63 -2.96 4.99 7.51
C ARG A 63 -2.05 4.82 8.73
N PHE A 64 -0.75 4.80 8.51
CA PHE A 64 0.24 4.64 9.57
C PHE A 64 0.20 5.82 10.53
N ARG A 65 0.18 7.06 10.01
CA ARG A 65 0.16 8.28 10.84
C ARG A 65 -1.12 8.44 11.63
N GLU A 66 -2.26 8.08 11.05
CA GLU A 66 -3.56 8.20 11.70
C GLU A 66 -3.78 7.13 12.76
N SER A 67 -3.24 5.92 12.55
CA SER A 67 -3.55 4.78 13.41
C SER A 67 -2.46 4.44 14.43
N ALA A 68 -1.19 4.74 14.17
CA ALA A 68 -0.10 4.36 15.06
C ALA A 68 0.00 5.29 16.27
N THR A 69 -0.02 4.72 17.47
CA THR A 69 0.30 5.42 18.71
C THR A 69 1.78 5.73 18.82
N ASP A 70 2.15 6.72 19.64
CA ASP A 70 3.57 7.06 19.85
C ASP A 70 4.38 5.89 20.42
N GLU A 71 3.77 5.08 21.29
CA GLU A 71 4.40 3.88 21.82
C GLU A 71 4.67 2.84 20.71
N GLU A 72 3.70 2.56 19.84
CA GLU A 72 3.91 1.65 18.72
C GLU A 72 4.99 2.16 17.78
N ARG A 73 4.98 3.46 17.46
CA ARG A 73 6.00 4.10 16.61
C ARG A 73 7.40 3.98 17.19
N SER A 74 7.54 3.99 18.51
CA SER A 74 8.83 3.83 19.19
C SER A 74 9.41 2.41 19.06
N ARG A 75 8.54 1.40 18.86
CA ARG A 75 8.88 -0.03 18.77
C ARG A 75 9.15 -0.51 17.34
N LEU A 76 8.83 0.31 16.34
CA LEU A 76 8.97 -0.03 14.93
C LEU A 76 10.37 0.25 14.38
N PRO A 77 10.74 -0.36 13.24
CA PRO A 77 12.02 -0.12 12.58
C PRO A 77 12.28 1.36 12.28
N LYS A 78 13.52 1.80 12.48
CA LYS A 78 13.96 3.21 12.30
C LYS A 78 14.87 3.43 11.08
N TYR A 79 14.81 2.54 10.10
CA TYR A 79 15.64 2.65 8.90
C TYR A 79 15.12 3.79 8.01
N ASP A 80 16.06 4.60 7.50
CA ASP A 80 15.74 5.78 6.68
C ASP A 80 15.15 5.41 5.30
N ASP A 81 15.35 4.18 4.84
CA ASP A 81 14.91 3.65 3.55
C ASP A 81 13.67 2.73 3.63
N GLU A 82 13.05 2.62 4.80
CA GLU A 82 11.86 1.78 4.96
C GLU A 82 10.67 2.35 4.18
N SER A 83 9.95 1.46 3.51
CA SER A 83 8.75 1.84 2.75
C SER A 83 7.58 2.12 3.69
N ASP A 84 6.72 3.09 3.34
CA ASP A 84 5.52 3.38 4.12
C ASP A 84 4.61 2.13 4.24
N VAL A 85 4.56 1.29 3.19
CA VAL A 85 3.85 -0.01 3.20
C VAL A 85 4.50 -1.00 4.18
N GLY A 86 5.84 -1.06 4.24
CA GLY A 86 6.58 -1.89 5.17
C GLY A 86 6.35 -1.50 6.63
N LEU A 87 6.34 -0.18 6.93
CA LEU A 87 5.99 0.34 8.25
C LEU A 87 4.56 -0.03 8.68
N LEU A 88 3.60 0.11 7.77
CA LEU A 88 2.21 -0.29 8.04
C LEU A 88 2.11 -1.80 8.31
N ARG A 89 2.81 -2.63 7.53
CA ARG A 89 2.85 -4.08 7.74
C ARG A 89 3.43 -4.44 9.10
N ALA A 90 4.53 -3.80 9.49
CA ALA A 90 5.17 -4.03 10.77
C ALA A 90 4.26 -3.61 11.95
N LEU A 91 3.50 -2.53 11.80
CA LEU A 91 2.47 -2.13 12.77
C LEU A 91 1.35 -3.17 12.87
N GLU A 92 0.86 -3.67 11.74
CA GLU A 92 -0.17 -4.72 11.71
C GLU A 92 0.32 -6.00 12.40
N GLN A 93 1.56 -6.41 12.14
CA GLN A 93 2.21 -7.54 12.82
C GLN A 93 2.39 -7.31 14.33
N LEU A 94 2.80 -6.10 14.74
CA LEU A 94 2.95 -5.74 16.16
C LEU A 94 1.63 -5.86 16.93
N ARG A 95 0.49 -5.60 16.27
CA ARG A 95 -0.86 -5.69 16.84
C ARG A 95 -1.44 -7.09 16.82
N GLN A 96 -0.91 -7.98 15.99
CA GLN A 96 -1.41 -9.34 15.92
C GLN A 96 -1.12 -10.07 17.24
N PRO A 97 -2.06 -10.90 17.73
CA PRO A 97 -1.76 -11.82 18.81
C PRO A 97 -0.54 -12.65 18.44
N LEU A 98 0.31 -12.95 19.43
CA LEU A 98 1.40 -13.90 19.24
C LEU A 98 0.79 -15.27 18.93
N CYS A 99 0.83 -15.65 17.65
CA CYS A 99 0.46 -16.97 17.20
C CYS A 99 1.73 -17.81 17.12
N PHE A 100 1.76 -18.93 17.85
CA PHE A 100 2.77 -19.96 17.68
C PHE A 100 2.19 -20.98 16.71
N ASP A 101 2.78 -21.10 15.52
CA ASP A 101 2.30 -22.04 14.49
C ASP A 101 2.43 -23.51 14.94
N GLU A 102 3.41 -23.80 15.80
CA GLU A 102 3.61 -25.13 16.37
C GLU A 102 4.13 -25.02 17.81
N LEU A 103 3.33 -25.45 18.78
CA LEU A 103 3.79 -25.73 20.13
C LEU A 103 4.46 -27.10 20.09
N ALA A 104 5.75 -27.14 19.76
CA ALA A 104 6.54 -28.36 19.94
C ALA A 104 6.67 -28.62 21.46
N GLY A 105 6.00 -29.67 21.92
CA GLY A 105 6.06 -30.19 23.29
C GLY A 105 6.90 -31.46 23.38
#